data_AF-A0A7S0X7H5-F1
#
_entry.id   AF-A0A7S0X7H5-F1
#
_cell.length_a   1.000
_cell.length_b   1.000
_cell.length_c   1.000
_cell.angle_alpha   90.00
_cell.angle_beta   90.00
_cell.angle_gamma   90.00
#
_symmetry.space_group_name_H-M   'P 1'
#
loop_
_entity.id
_entity.type
_entity.pdbx_description
1 polymer ?
#
loop_
_entity_poly.entity_id
_entity_poly.type
_entity_poly.pdbx_seq_one_letter_code
_entity_poly.pdbx_strand_id
1 'polypeptide(L)'
;MADRKAALAELLGEIGLPYEEHVAGGEGYEEVEAGIGTALEMGFGDLDVTTAAPPLLSHRREERAEGDEGEDEEEEEEDDADDMSLISGLDLELIKYADHDVVRNILRSEASDLKDRARSVEAKLQAVEMESISDYVAESDNLLALHAQIQGVDGILGTMESLLSGFKDDLGKISGEIKSLQEQSLGMSIKLRNRKAAERRLGTFVEDITVPPDLIAAVLDDPVTESFLQRLVELDRRLGFVRGDALAQRAAAADDVRPELARLRARACLKARDFLMQKLYSLRKPKTNIQILQQNVLLRFKYLVTFLRRHAPEVLAEVRACYVETMSRVLKQALQGYVSSLTHLQQDIAG
;
A
#
# COMPACT_ATOMS: atom_id res chain seq x y z
N MET A 1 -32.27 -31.97 7.30
CA MET A 1 -31.37 -30.81 7.09
C MET A 1 -31.31 -29.87 8.30
N ALA A 2 -32.35 -29.78 9.13
CA ALA A 2 -32.31 -29.00 10.38
C ALA A 2 -31.50 -29.70 11.50
N ASP A 3 -31.66 -31.02 11.68
CA ASP A 3 -30.98 -31.75 12.76
C ASP A 3 -29.46 -31.82 12.61
N ARG A 4 -28.95 -31.75 11.37
CA ARG A 4 -27.51 -31.78 11.07
C ARG A 4 -26.80 -30.46 11.41
N LYS A 5 -27.56 -29.35 11.47
CA LYS A 5 -27.04 -28.03 11.89
C LYS A 5 -27.03 -27.90 13.41
N ALA A 6 -27.98 -28.51 14.11
CA ALA A 6 -28.01 -28.54 15.57
C ALA A 6 -26.82 -29.33 16.16
N ALA A 7 -26.50 -30.49 15.57
CA ALA A 7 -25.35 -31.30 15.98
C ALA A 7 -23.98 -30.63 15.73
N LEU A 8 -23.89 -29.74 14.73
CA LEU A 8 -22.67 -28.96 14.45
C LEU A 8 -22.48 -27.80 15.42
N ALA A 9 -23.57 -27.22 15.92
CA ALA A 9 -23.52 -26.14 16.90
C ALA A 9 -23.12 -26.63 18.31
N GLU A 10 -23.47 -27.87 18.66
CA GLU A 10 -23.06 -28.50 19.93
C GLU A 10 -21.56 -28.88 19.94
N LEU A 11 -20.99 -29.19 18.77
CA LEU A 11 -19.57 -29.51 18.59
C LEU A 11 -18.65 -28.28 18.65
N LEU A 12 -19.20 -27.08 18.48
CA LEU A 12 -18.44 -25.82 18.41
C LEU A 12 -18.41 -25.02 19.71
N GLY A 13 -18.99 -25.54 20.81
CA GLY A 13 -18.69 -25.07 22.16
C GLY A 13 -18.99 -23.58 22.43
N GLU A 14 -19.95 -22.99 21.72
CA GLU A 14 -20.35 -21.60 21.97
C GLU A 14 -21.49 -21.54 22.98
N ILE A 15 -21.10 -21.29 24.23
CA ILE A 15 -21.97 -21.00 25.36
C ILE A 15 -22.50 -19.56 25.22
N GLY A 16 -23.80 -19.44 25.01
CA GLY A 16 -24.70 -18.47 25.67
C GLY A 16 -24.51 -16.97 25.44
N LEU A 17 -25.56 -16.29 24.94
CA LEU A 17 -26.46 -15.40 25.70
C LEU A 17 -27.49 -14.75 24.75
N PRO A 18 -28.64 -14.24 25.27
CA PRO A 18 -29.92 -14.28 24.57
C PRO A 18 -30.24 -13.03 23.74
N TYR A 19 -31.16 -13.24 22.79
CA TYR A 19 -31.87 -12.19 22.06
C TYR A 19 -32.74 -11.37 23.01
N GLU A 20 -32.55 -10.04 23.02
CA GLU A 20 -33.57 -9.08 23.46
C GLU A 20 -33.91 -8.11 22.31
N GLU A 21 -35.22 -8.01 22.04
CA GLU A 21 -35.86 -6.96 21.25
C GLU A 21 -35.80 -5.62 21.97
N HIS A 22 -35.44 -4.53 21.29
CA HIS A 22 -36.03 -3.20 21.54
C HIS A 22 -35.92 -2.27 20.32
N VAL A 23 -36.88 -1.34 20.27
CA VAL A 23 -37.40 -0.59 19.12
C VAL A 23 -36.91 0.87 19.10
N ALA A 24 -36.70 1.38 17.88
CA ALA A 24 -36.74 2.79 17.42
C ALA A 24 -35.78 3.86 17.98
N GLY A 25 -35.19 4.64 17.08
CA GLY A 25 -34.63 5.97 17.35
C GLY A 25 -33.59 6.39 16.31
N GLY A 26 -33.74 7.59 15.74
CA GLY A 26 -32.95 8.08 14.61
C GLY A 26 -31.64 8.79 14.97
N GLU A 27 -30.94 9.15 13.88
CA GLU A 27 -29.95 10.23 13.71
C GLU A 27 -28.62 10.17 14.48
N GLY A 28 -27.52 10.31 13.73
CA GLY A 28 -26.23 10.80 14.23
C GLY A 28 -25.04 9.92 13.88
N TYR A 29 -24.45 10.10 12.69
CA TYR A 29 -23.10 9.62 12.40
C TYR A 29 -22.11 10.71 12.79
N GLU A 30 -21.51 10.61 13.98
CA GLU A 30 -20.26 11.29 14.33
C GLU A 30 -19.11 10.30 14.15
N GLU A 31 -18.14 10.70 13.32
CA GLU A 31 -16.83 10.08 13.21
C GLU A 31 -16.09 10.18 14.54
N VAL A 32 -15.70 9.03 15.09
CA VAL A 32 -14.62 8.94 16.08
C VAL A 32 -13.61 7.93 15.56
N GLU A 33 -12.55 8.44 14.96
CA GLU A 33 -11.30 7.72 14.78
C GLU A 33 -10.71 7.39 16.17
N ALA A 34 -10.69 6.10 16.52
CA ALA A 34 -9.85 5.61 17.61
C ALA A 34 -9.45 4.15 17.37
N GLY A 35 -8.17 3.98 17.04
CA GLY A 35 -7.31 2.86 17.43
C GLY A 35 -7.85 1.45 17.28
N ILE A 36 -7.46 0.76 16.19
CA ILE A 36 -7.24 -0.68 16.25
C ILE A 36 -5.73 -0.92 16.31
N GLY A 37 -5.36 -1.51 17.44
CA GLY A 37 -4.00 -1.72 17.89
C GLY A 37 -3.15 -2.55 16.94
N THR A 38 -1.91 -2.12 16.88
CA THR A 38 -0.70 -2.92 16.64
C THR A 38 -0.73 -4.21 17.48
N ALA A 39 -0.91 -5.36 16.83
CA ALA A 39 -0.49 -6.66 17.37
C ALA A 39 -0.54 -7.72 16.26
N LEU A 40 0.53 -7.80 15.46
CA LEU A 40 1.04 -9.03 14.85
C LEU A 40 2.37 -8.71 14.16
N GLU A 41 3.29 -8.19 14.95
CA GLU A 41 4.71 -8.17 14.62
C GLU A 41 5.27 -9.53 15.05
N MET A 42 5.05 -10.55 14.22
CA MET A 42 5.86 -11.76 14.32
C MET A 42 7.21 -11.44 13.68
N GLY A 43 8.12 -10.95 14.52
CA GLY A 43 9.52 -10.75 14.19
C GLY A 43 10.16 -12.07 13.76
N PHE A 44 10.23 -12.27 12.46
CA PHE A 44 11.22 -13.12 11.81
C PHE A 44 12.18 -12.22 11.03
N GLY A 45 12.81 -11.30 11.76
CA GLY A 45 14.05 -10.66 11.33
C GLY A 45 15.20 -11.47 11.91
N ASP A 46 16.15 -11.82 11.07
CA ASP A 46 17.40 -12.53 11.37
C ASP A 46 17.35 -14.06 11.41
N LEU A 47 16.98 -14.67 10.28
CA LEU A 47 17.69 -15.87 9.80
C LEU A 47 18.42 -15.52 8.50
N ASP A 48 19.57 -14.90 8.67
CA ASP A 48 20.54 -14.66 7.60
C ASP A 48 21.25 -15.99 7.30
N VAL A 49 20.60 -16.87 6.55
CA VAL A 49 21.27 -18.07 5.99
C VAL A 49 22.03 -17.61 4.74
N THR A 50 23.10 -16.84 4.97
CA THR A 50 24.13 -16.64 3.97
C THR A 50 24.86 -17.98 3.85
N THR A 51 24.51 -18.76 2.83
CA THR A 51 25.32 -19.89 2.40
C THR A 51 26.48 -19.32 1.60
N ALA A 52 27.54 -18.94 2.30
CA ALA A 52 28.83 -18.67 1.69
C ALA A 52 29.36 -19.97 1.09
N ALA A 53 29.11 -20.19 -0.20
CA ALA A 53 29.83 -21.17 -0.98
C ALA A 53 31.31 -20.71 -1.08
N PRO A 54 32.30 -21.58 -0.85
CA PRO A 54 33.69 -21.24 -1.11
C PRO A 54 33.89 -21.05 -2.63
N PRO A 55 34.66 -20.04 -3.09
CA PRO A 55 34.94 -19.89 -4.51
C PRO A 55 35.84 -21.04 -4.98
N LEU A 56 35.39 -21.74 -6.01
CA LEU A 56 36.17 -22.71 -6.74
C LEU A 56 37.40 -22.03 -7.34
N LEU A 57 38.59 -22.50 -6.95
CA LEU A 57 39.86 -22.18 -7.62
C LEU A 57 39.83 -22.81 -9.02
N SER A 58 39.34 -22.03 -9.98
CA SER A 58 39.53 -22.29 -11.40
C SER A 58 40.96 -21.94 -11.78
N HIS A 59 41.62 -22.90 -12.42
CA HIS A 59 42.95 -22.77 -12.99
C HIS A 59 43.05 -21.51 -13.86
N ARG A 60 43.91 -20.59 -13.42
CA ARG A 60 44.36 -19.43 -14.19
C ARG A 60 45.20 -19.94 -15.36
N ARG A 61 44.57 -20.01 -16.53
CA ARG A 61 45.23 -20.22 -17.83
C ARG A 61 45.76 -18.86 -18.27
N GLU A 62 47.08 -18.68 -18.17
CA GLU A 62 47.77 -17.51 -18.71
C GLU A 62 47.76 -17.58 -20.25
N GLU A 63 47.41 -16.44 -20.84
CA GLU A 63 47.52 -16.16 -22.28
C GLU A 63 48.99 -16.13 -22.67
N ARG A 64 49.40 -17.04 -23.57
CA ARG A 64 50.69 -16.98 -24.26
C ARG A 64 50.41 -16.78 -25.75
N ALA A 65 50.96 -15.68 -26.26
CA ALA A 65 50.88 -15.26 -27.65
C ALA A 65 51.58 -16.26 -28.59
N GLU A 66 50.99 -16.45 -29.77
CA GLU A 66 51.56 -17.15 -30.92
C GLU A 66 52.58 -16.27 -31.66
N GLY A 67 53.60 -16.92 -32.23
CA GLY A 67 54.69 -16.39 -33.04
C GLY A 67 55.85 -17.40 -32.96
N ASP A 68 55.83 -18.48 -33.74
CA ASP A 68 56.29 -18.61 -35.13
C ASP A 68 57.77 -19.04 -35.23
N GLU A 69 57.94 -20.23 -35.80
CA GLU A 69 59.06 -20.87 -36.52
C GLU A 69 60.53 -20.80 -36.02
N GLY A 70 61.16 -21.99 -36.00
CA GLY A 70 62.62 -22.17 -35.95
C GLY A 70 63.03 -23.54 -35.42
N GLU A 71 63.30 -24.47 -36.34
CA GLU A 71 63.94 -25.78 -36.11
C GLU A 71 65.33 -25.62 -35.45
N ASP A 72 65.72 -26.54 -34.57
CA ASP A 72 66.95 -27.33 -34.69
C ASP A 72 67.06 -28.35 -33.53
N GLU A 73 67.39 -29.59 -33.91
CA GLU A 73 67.59 -30.77 -33.08
C GLU A 73 68.96 -30.70 -32.38
N GLU A 74 69.01 -30.85 -31.05
CA GLU A 74 70.19 -31.36 -30.34
C GLU A 74 69.74 -32.30 -29.21
N GLU A 75 70.12 -33.57 -29.34
CA GLU A 75 70.03 -34.61 -28.30
C GLU A 75 71.12 -34.38 -27.23
N GLU A 76 70.78 -34.41 -25.94
CA GLU A 76 71.72 -34.77 -24.86
C GLU A 76 70.99 -35.63 -23.79
N GLU A 77 71.65 -36.71 -23.38
CA GLU A 77 71.20 -37.76 -22.43
C GLU A 77 71.58 -37.47 -20.95
N GLU A 78 71.12 -38.36 -20.06
CA GLU A 78 71.54 -38.67 -18.67
C GLU A 78 70.90 -37.79 -17.55
N ASP A 79 70.43 -38.32 -16.40
CA ASP A 79 71.18 -39.17 -15.46
C ASP A 79 70.33 -39.94 -14.40
N ASP A 80 70.82 -41.14 -14.05
CA ASP A 80 70.35 -42.09 -13.03
C ASP A 80 70.82 -41.73 -11.58
N ALA A 81 70.44 -40.57 -11.06
CA ALA A 81 71.01 -40.03 -9.81
C ALA A 81 70.24 -40.32 -8.49
N ASP A 82 69.12 -41.06 -8.50
CA ASP A 82 68.26 -41.18 -7.32
C ASP A 82 68.56 -42.37 -6.37
N ASP A 83 69.43 -43.31 -6.75
CA ASP A 83 69.67 -44.53 -5.94
C ASP A 83 70.71 -44.35 -4.81
N MET A 84 71.52 -43.28 -4.83
CA MET A 84 72.62 -43.07 -3.85
C MET A 84 72.20 -42.37 -2.55
N SER A 85 70.99 -41.80 -2.48
CA SER A 85 70.49 -41.08 -1.30
C SER A 85 70.00 -41.99 -0.17
N LEU A 86 69.64 -43.24 -0.46
CA LEU A 86 69.09 -44.19 0.52
C LEU A 86 70.15 -44.73 1.50
N ILE A 87 71.42 -44.73 1.12
CA ILE A 87 72.52 -45.33 1.90
C ILE A 87 73.01 -44.39 3.02
N SER A 88 72.94 -43.06 2.84
CA SER A 88 73.45 -42.10 3.83
C SER A 88 72.65 -42.05 5.14
N GLY A 89 71.36 -42.46 5.13
CA GLY A 89 70.53 -42.49 6.34
C GLY A 89 70.85 -43.68 7.26
N LEU A 90 71.35 -44.78 6.69
CA LEU A 90 71.68 -46.03 7.39
C LEU A 90 72.83 -45.85 8.39
N ASP A 91 73.84 -45.02 8.06
CA ASP A 91 74.99 -44.77 8.93
C ASP A 91 74.60 -44.09 10.25
N LEU A 92 73.60 -43.20 10.21
CA LEU A 92 73.11 -42.51 11.40
C LEU A 92 72.31 -43.45 12.31
N GLU A 93 71.54 -44.37 11.72
CA GLU A 93 70.76 -45.38 12.44
C GLU A 93 71.66 -46.48 13.03
N LEU A 94 72.73 -46.88 12.33
CA LEU A 94 73.73 -47.84 12.81
C LEU A 94 74.42 -47.37 14.09
N ILE A 95 74.75 -46.07 14.19
CA ILE A 95 75.35 -45.48 15.39
C ILE A 95 74.36 -45.47 16.55
N LYS A 96 73.08 -45.21 16.27
CA LYS A 96 72.00 -45.12 17.28
C LYS A 96 71.67 -46.46 17.93
N TYR A 97 71.74 -47.56 17.18
CA TYR A 97 71.40 -48.90 17.67
C TYR A 97 72.63 -49.77 18.00
N ALA A 98 73.85 -49.24 17.89
CA ALA A 98 75.10 -49.95 18.14
C ALA A 98 75.21 -50.58 19.55
N ASP A 99 74.63 -49.93 20.55
CA ASP A 99 74.63 -50.42 21.95
C ASP A 99 73.44 -51.29 22.32
N HIS A 100 72.49 -51.52 21.41
CA HIS A 100 71.33 -52.36 21.68
C HIS A 100 71.79 -53.83 21.83
N ASP A 101 71.42 -54.49 22.93
CA ASP A 101 71.87 -55.85 23.28
C ASP A 101 71.65 -56.88 22.17
N VAL A 102 70.61 -56.65 21.35
CA VAL A 102 70.31 -57.47 20.16
C VAL A 102 71.37 -57.31 19.07
N VAL A 103 71.80 -56.09 18.77
CA VAL A 103 72.81 -55.77 17.73
C VAL A 103 74.19 -56.26 18.16
N ARG A 104 74.53 -56.10 19.45
CA ARG A 104 75.80 -56.59 20.03
C ARG A 104 75.90 -58.13 20.01
N ASN A 105 74.79 -58.83 20.26
CA ASN A 105 74.73 -60.29 20.16
C ASN A 105 74.77 -60.81 18.71
N ILE A 106 74.26 -60.03 17.75
CA ILE A 106 74.30 -60.36 16.32
C ILE A 106 75.71 -60.20 15.73
N LEU A 107 76.47 -59.19 16.17
CA LEU A 107 77.85 -58.96 15.70
C LEU A 107 78.88 -59.97 16.25
N ARG A 108 78.56 -60.69 17.33
CA ARG A 108 79.44 -61.71 17.94
C ARG A 108 79.22 -63.12 17.39
N SER A 109 78.12 -63.39 16.69
CA SER A 109 77.86 -64.68 16.02
C SER A 109 78.57 -64.75 14.67
N GLU A 110 78.89 -65.97 14.19
CA GLU A 110 79.55 -66.15 12.88
C GLU A 110 78.68 -65.62 11.72
N ALA A 111 79.30 -65.23 10.60
CA ALA A 111 78.58 -64.65 9.46
C ALA A 111 77.53 -65.60 8.83
N SER A 112 77.65 -66.91 9.07
CA SER A 112 76.64 -67.93 8.75
C SER A 112 75.36 -67.76 9.59
N ASP A 113 75.49 -67.54 10.91
CA ASP A 113 74.34 -67.34 11.82
C ASP A 113 73.53 -66.08 11.48
N LEU A 114 74.19 -65.02 11.00
CA LEU A 114 73.53 -63.79 10.54
C LEU A 114 72.64 -64.02 9.31
N LYS A 115 73.15 -64.77 8.32
CA LYS A 115 72.38 -65.12 7.10
C LYS A 115 71.24 -66.07 7.44
N ASP A 116 71.45 -67.00 8.35
CA ASP A 116 70.41 -67.95 8.78
C ASP A 116 69.35 -67.27 9.66
N ARG A 117 69.74 -66.28 10.47
CA ARG A 117 68.82 -65.46 11.26
C ARG A 117 68.08 -64.42 10.39
N ALA A 118 68.72 -63.84 9.38
CA ALA A 118 68.04 -63.02 8.37
C ALA A 118 67.02 -63.87 7.60
N ARG A 119 67.39 -65.07 7.14
CA ARG A 119 66.44 -66.03 6.54
C ARG A 119 65.33 -66.43 7.51
N SER A 120 65.63 -66.58 8.79
CA SER A 120 64.62 -66.88 9.82
C SER A 120 63.68 -65.70 10.07
N VAL A 121 64.17 -64.47 10.03
CA VAL A 121 63.36 -63.25 10.17
C VAL A 121 62.53 -63.03 8.90
N GLU A 122 63.10 -63.21 7.71
CA GLU A 122 62.39 -63.19 6.43
C GLU A 122 61.27 -64.22 6.42
N ALA A 123 61.54 -65.45 6.87
CA ALA A 123 60.54 -66.50 6.96
C ALA A 123 59.44 -66.18 8.00
N LYS A 124 59.79 -65.54 9.12
CA LYS A 124 58.82 -65.07 10.11
C LYS A 124 58.01 -63.88 9.60
N LEU A 125 58.63 -62.96 8.86
CA LEU A 125 57.96 -61.82 8.25
C LEU A 125 56.98 -62.31 7.20
N GLN A 126 57.41 -63.19 6.29
CA GLN A 126 56.52 -63.84 5.31
C GLN A 126 55.41 -64.63 5.99
N ALA A 127 55.68 -65.30 7.12
CA ALA A 127 54.63 -65.99 7.88
C ALA A 127 53.62 -65.01 8.48
N VAL A 128 54.07 -63.90 9.06
CA VAL A 128 53.19 -62.85 9.63
C VAL A 128 52.45 -62.08 8.54
N GLU A 129 53.06 -61.86 7.38
CA GLU A 129 52.41 -61.25 6.22
C GLU A 129 51.34 -62.19 5.66
N MET A 130 51.65 -63.47 5.53
CA MET A 130 50.68 -64.49 5.11
C MET A 130 49.53 -64.63 6.12
N GLU A 131 49.83 -64.55 7.43
CA GLU A 131 48.85 -64.53 8.51
C GLU A 131 47.99 -63.27 8.47
N SER A 132 48.60 -62.09 8.29
CA SER A 132 47.89 -60.81 8.18
C SER A 132 47.02 -60.76 6.93
N ILE A 133 47.51 -61.24 5.79
CA ILE A 133 46.73 -61.38 4.55
C ILE A 133 45.59 -62.37 4.78
N SER A 134 45.84 -63.49 5.44
CA SER A 134 44.82 -64.46 5.80
C SER A 134 43.74 -63.85 6.70
N ASP A 135 44.11 -63.01 7.67
CA ASP A 135 43.19 -62.31 8.56
C ASP A 135 42.39 -61.23 7.80
N TYR A 136 43.03 -60.46 6.92
CA TYR A 136 42.34 -59.51 6.05
C TYR A 136 41.38 -60.20 5.09
N VAL A 137 41.76 -61.37 4.55
CA VAL A 137 40.89 -62.17 3.67
C VAL A 137 39.74 -62.79 4.46
N ALA A 138 39.98 -63.23 5.70
CA ALA A 138 38.94 -63.78 6.57
C ALA A 138 37.93 -62.71 7.01
N GLU A 139 38.40 -61.49 7.32
CA GLU A 139 37.55 -60.38 7.76
C GLU A 139 37.04 -59.52 6.58
N SER A 140 37.51 -59.78 5.36
CA SER A 140 37.12 -59.07 4.13
C SER A 140 35.61 -59.08 3.94
N ASP A 141 34.94 -60.21 4.20
CA ASP A 141 33.50 -60.33 4.05
C ASP A 141 32.74 -59.45 5.06
N ASN A 142 33.25 -59.30 6.28
CA ASN A 142 32.70 -58.39 7.29
C ASN A 142 32.92 -56.93 6.92
N LEU A 143 34.10 -56.57 6.40
CA LEU A 143 34.40 -55.23 5.91
C LEU A 143 33.53 -54.87 4.69
N LEU A 144 33.32 -55.81 3.77
CA LEU A 144 32.43 -55.64 2.62
C LEU A 144 30.96 -55.49 3.07
N ALA A 145 30.52 -56.27 4.07
CA ALA A 145 29.18 -56.13 4.63
C ALA A 145 28.97 -54.78 5.34
N LEU A 146 29.95 -54.31 6.10
CA LEU A 146 29.92 -52.98 6.72
C LEU A 146 29.92 -51.89 5.65
N HIS A 147 30.75 -52.01 4.61
CA HIS A 147 30.78 -51.06 3.51
C HIS A 147 29.43 -51.01 2.78
N ALA A 148 28.78 -52.16 2.56
CA ALA A 148 27.45 -52.23 1.98
C ALA A 148 26.38 -51.58 2.88
N GLN A 149 26.49 -51.71 4.20
CA GLN A 149 25.61 -51.01 5.15
C GLN A 149 25.83 -49.50 5.15
N ILE A 150 27.09 -49.05 5.11
CA ILE A 150 27.43 -47.62 5.01
C ILE A 150 26.89 -47.05 3.70
N GLN A 151 27.08 -47.74 2.57
CA GLN A 151 26.46 -47.34 1.31
C GLN A 151 24.92 -47.33 1.37
N GLY A 152 24.31 -48.26 2.11
CA GLY A 152 22.87 -48.26 2.34
C GLY A 152 22.40 -47.03 3.13
N VAL A 153 23.12 -46.66 4.19
CA VAL A 153 22.84 -45.46 4.99
C VAL A 153 23.09 -44.19 4.18
N ASP A 154 24.16 -44.12 3.39
CA ASP A 154 24.44 -43.01 2.47
C ASP A 154 23.34 -42.87 1.41
N GLY A 155 22.84 -44.00 0.88
CA GLY A 155 21.68 -44.00 -0.01
C GLY A 155 20.45 -43.40 0.65
N ILE A 156 20.13 -43.80 1.88
CA ILE A 156 19.01 -43.25 2.65
C ILE A 156 19.22 -41.76 2.93
N LEU A 157 20.42 -41.35 3.35
CA LEU A 157 20.76 -39.94 3.59
C LEU A 157 20.64 -39.11 2.31
N GLY A 158 21.09 -39.64 1.17
CA GLY A 158 20.92 -39.00 -0.14
C GLY A 158 19.44 -38.84 -0.52
N THR A 159 18.59 -39.82 -0.21
CA THR A 159 17.13 -39.66 -0.42
C THR A 159 16.53 -38.59 0.49
N MET A 160 16.95 -38.53 1.76
CA MET A 160 16.51 -37.49 2.70
C MET A 160 16.98 -36.11 2.26
N GLU A 161 18.23 -35.98 1.80
CA GLU A 161 18.78 -34.74 1.28
C GLU A 161 18.00 -34.27 0.05
N SER A 162 17.75 -35.16 -0.92
CA SER A 162 16.97 -34.82 -2.11
C SER A 162 15.55 -34.37 -1.75
N LEU A 163 14.90 -35.03 -0.80
CA LEU A 163 13.56 -34.68 -0.34
C LEU A 163 13.56 -33.32 0.39
N LEU A 164 14.52 -33.08 1.29
CA LEU A 164 14.66 -31.80 2.00
C LEU A 164 15.03 -30.66 1.05
N SER A 165 15.87 -30.91 0.04
CA SER A 165 16.18 -29.93 -0.99
C SER A 165 14.93 -29.59 -1.81
N GLY A 166 14.13 -30.59 -2.18
CA GLY A 166 12.84 -30.37 -2.84
C GLY A 166 11.90 -29.52 -1.99
N PHE A 167 11.76 -29.85 -0.70
CA PHE A 167 10.95 -29.05 0.23
C PHE A 167 11.46 -27.61 0.37
N LYS A 168 12.77 -27.41 0.46
CA LYS A 168 13.39 -26.07 0.52
C LYS A 168 13.07 -25.28 -0.75
N ASP A 169 13.23 -25.88 -1.91
CA ASP A 169 12.98 -25.23 -3.20
C ASP A 169 11.49 -24.86 -3.34
N ASP A 170 10.60 -25.75 -2.92
CA ASP A 170 9.16 -25.48 -2.93
C ASP A 170 8.77 -24.40 -1.93
N LEU A 171 9.38 -24.38 -0.73
CA LEU A 171 9.18 -23.30 0.24
C LEU A 171 9.71 -21.96 -0.31
N GLY A 172 10.82 -21.99 -1.06
CA GLY A 172 11.39 -20.83 -1.73
C GLY A 172 10.48 -20.28 -2.82
N LYS A 173 9.90 -21.15 -3.66
CA LYS A 173 8.91 -20.78 -4.67
C LYS A 173 7.66 -20.20 -4.04
N ILE A 174 7.07 -20.88 -3.06
CA ILE A 174 5.87 -20.42 -2.35
C ILE A 174 6.14 -19.08 -1.67
N SER A 175 7.29 -18.92 -1.02
CA SER A 175 7.67 -17.66 -0.36
C SER A 175 7.86 -16.53 -1.39
N GLY A 176 8.44 -16.83 -2.56
CA GLY A 176 8.54 -15.90 -3.68
C GLY A 176 7.17 -15.49 -4.23
N GLU A 177 6.26 -16.44 -4.41
CA GLU A 177 4.89 -16.21 -4.85
C GLU A 177 4.10 -15.36 -3.85
N ILE A 178 4.20 -15.68 -2.54
CA ILE A 178 3.57 -14.89 -1.47
C ILE A 178 4.10 -13.46 -1.48
N LYS A 179 5.42 -13.27 -1.61
CA LYS A 179 6.02 -11.93 -1.68
C LYS A 179 5.52 -11.15 -2.91
N SER A 180 5.46 -11.80 -4.07
CA SER A 180 4.92 -11.20 -5.29
C SER A 180 3.44 -10.83 -5.14
N LEU A 181 2.62 -11.70 -4.54
CA LEU A 181 1.20 -11.45 -4.27
C LEU A 181 1.01 -10.30 -3.28
N GLN A 182 1.85 -10.22 -2.25
CA GLN A 182 1.83 -9.12 -1.28
C GLN A 182 2.19 -7.79 -1.96
N GLU A 183 3.26 -7.75 -2.75
CA GLU A 183 3.66 -6.56 -3.49
C GLU A 183 2.57 -6.11 -4.48
N GLN A 184 1.97 -7.05 -5.20
CA GLN A 184 0.84 -6.77 -6.09
C GLN A 184 -0.36 -6.23 -5.32
N SER A 185 -0.71 -6.83 -4.18
CA SER A 185 -1.83 -6.42 -3.34
C SER A 185 -1.63 -5.00 -2.77
N LEU A 186 -0.42 -4.70 -2.30
CA LEU A 186 -0.05 -3.35 -1.84
C LEU A 186 -0.12 -2.34 -3.00
N GLY A 187 0.41 -2.68 -4.16
CA GLY A 187 0.34 -1.85 -5.36
C GLY A 187 -1.10 -1.57 -5.79
N MET A 188 -1.98 -2.57 -5.75
CA MET A 188 -3.41 -2.42 -6.03
C MET A 188 -4.11 -1.52 -5.00
N SER A 189 -3.79 -1.69 -3.71
CA SER A 189 -4.33 -0.85 -2.63
C SER A 189 -3.97 0.62 -2.81
N ILE A 190 -2.72 0.91 -3.18
CA ILE A 190 -2.27 2.28 -3.46
C ILE A 190 -3.00 2.85 -4.68
N LYS A 191 -3.10 2.09 -5.78
CA LYS A 191 -3.84 2.52 -6.98
C LYS A 191 -5.30 2.83 -6.66
N LEU A 192 -5.96 1.99 -5.88
CA LEU A 192 -7.35 2.20 -5.46
C LEU A 192 -7.49 3.49 -4.63
N ARG A 193 -6.59 3.71 -3.67
CA ARG A 193 -6.59 4.91 -2.82
C ARG A 193 -6.40 6.17 -3.64
N ASN A 194 -5.43 6.17 -4.55
CA ASN A 194 -5.18 7.29 -5.46
C ASN A 194 -6.40 7.56 -6.36
N ARG A 195 -7.04 6.50 -6.88
CA ARG A 195 -8.25 6.65 -7.71
C ARG A 195 -9.41 7.22 -6.90
N LYS A 196 -9.67 6.73 -5.68
CA LYS A 196 -10.71 7.26 -4.80
C LYS A 196 -10.45 8.72 -4.41
N ALA A 197 -9.20 9.07 -4.14
CA ALA A 197 -8.84 10.46 -3.82
C ALA A 197 -9.07 11.39 -5.02
N ALA A 198 -8.69 10.97 -6.22
CA ALA A 198 -8.94 11.70 -7.46
C ALA A 198 -10.44 11.81 -7.75
N GLU A 199 -11.19 10.71 -7.63
CA GLU A 199 -12.63 10.64 -7.82
C GLU A 199 -13.37 11.63 -6.91
N ARG A 200 -13.04 11.68 -5.62
CA ARG A 200 -13.64 12.64 -4.68
C ARG A 200 -13.40 14.07 -5.12
N ARG A 201 -12.15 14.43 -5.43
CA ARG A 201 -11.77 15.80 -5.81
C ARG A 201 -12.40 16.23 -7.14
N LEU A 202 -12.41 15.33 -8.13
CA LEU A 202 -13.04 15.57 -9.42
C LEU A 202 -14.57 15.61 -9.30
N GLY A 203 -15.15 14.73 -8.48
CA GLY A 203 -16.59 14.69 -8.21
C GLY A 203 -17.08 16.01 -7.63
N THR A 204 -16.44 16.50 -6.56
CA THR A 204 -16.79 17.80 -5.96
C THR A 204 -16.65 18.95 -6.97
N PHE A 205 -15.61 18.92 -7.79
CA PHE A 205 -15.41 19.95 -8.83
C PHE A 205 -16.51 19.91 -9.89
N VAL A 206 -16.87 18.72 -10.37
CA VAL A 206 -17.93 18.51 -11.36
C VAL A 206 -19.28 18.92 -10.80
N GLU A 207 -19.59 18.58 -9.54
CA GLU A 207 -20.82 18.99 -8.87
C GLU A 207 -20.95 20.51 -8.75
N ASP A 208 -19.85 21.20 -8.44
CA ASP A 208 -19.82 22.65 -8.25
C ASP A 208 -19.92 23.42 -9.58
N ILE A 209 -19.29 22.89 -10.65
CA ILE A 209 -19.27 23.54 -11.98
C ILE A 209 -20.51 23.24 -12.83
N THR A 210 -21.11 22.06 -12.68
CA THR A 210 -22.22 21.61 -13.54
C THR A 210 -23.52 22.31 -13.15
N VAL A 211 -24.17 23.01 -14.06
CA VAL A 211 -25.48 23.62 -13.79
C VAL A 211 -26.58 22.59 -14.08
N PRO A 212 -27.35 22.12 -13.08
CA PRO A 212 -28.40 21.14 -13.31
C PRO A 212 -29.53 21.74 -14.17
N PRO A 213 -30.13 20.97 -15.09
CA PRO A 213 -31.25 21.45 -15.90
C PRO A 213 -32.45 21.84 -15.02
N ASP A 214 -32.67 21.14 -13.91
CA ASP A 214 -33.72 21.44 -12.95
C ASP A 214 -33.55 22.83 -12.31
N LEU A 215 -32.30 23.25 -12.07
CA LEU A 215 -32.01 24.59 -11.56
C LEU A 215 -32.35 25.66 -12.60
N ILE A 216 -32.08 25.38 -13.88
CA ILE A 216 -32.39 26.28 -14.99
C ILE A 216 -33.91 26.43 -15.13
N ALA A 217 -34.64 25.30 -15.17
CA ALA A 217 -36.09 25.28 -15.24
C ALA A 217 -36.74 26.01 -14.06
N ALA A 218 -36.27 25.75 -12.83
CA ALA A 218 -36.79 26.40 -11.64
C ALA A 218 -36.58 27.93 -11.66
N VAL A 219 -35.43 28.40 -12.15
CA VAL A 219 -35.19 29.85 -12.24
C VAL A 219 -36.05 30.49 -13.34
N LEU A 220 -36.26 29.81 -14.46
CA LEU A 220 -37.04 30.32 -15.59
C LEU A 220 -38.54 30.30 -15.32
N ASP A 221 -39.09 29.15 -14.95
CA ASP A 221 -40.52 28.86 -15.02
C ASP A 221 -41.22 28.96 -13.66
N ASP A 222 -40.56 28.58 -12.56
CA ASP A 222 -41.24 28.49 -11.26
C ASP A 222 -41.60 29.86 -10.66
N PRO A 223 -42.74 30.01 -9.98
CA PRO A 223 -43.08 31.25 -9.29
C PRO A 223 -42.12 31.56 -8.14
N VAL A 224 -41.92 32.84 -7.84
CA VAL A 224 -41.05 33.30 -6.75
C VAL A 224 -41.65 32.92 -5.39
N THR A 225 -41.24 31.75 -4.90
CA THR A 225 -41.65 31.11 -3.64
C THR A 225 -40.41 30.87 -2.76
N GLU A 226 -40.56 30.30 -1.56
CA GLU A 226 -39.42 29.98 -0.69
C GLU A 226 -38.47 28.94 -1.30
N SER A 227 -38.98 28.00 -2.08
CA SER A 227 -38.18 27.05 -2.88
C SER A 227 -37.27 27.78 -3.87
N PHE A 228 -37.76 28.84 -4.52
CA PHE A 228 -36.97 29.67 -5.42
C PHE A 228 -35.80 30.35 -4.69
N LEU A 229 -35.97 30.75 -3.42
CA LEU A 229 -34.87 31.30 -2.63
C LEU A 229 -33.76 30.28 -2.40
N GLN A 230 -34.10 29.02 -2.15
CA GLN A 230 -33.11 27.93 -2.00
C GLN A 230 -32.35 27.71 -3.30
N ARG A 231 -33.05 27.68 -4.44
CA ARG A 231 -32.43 27.62 -5.78
C ARG A 231 -31.54 28.83 -6.07
N LEU A 232 -31.92 30.00 -5.58
CA LEU A 232 -31.12 31.23 -5.73
C LEU A 232 -29.83 31.18 -4.91
N VAL A 233 -29.86 30.57 -3.71
CA VAL A 233 -28.66 30.31 -2.91
C VAL A 233 -27.73 29.33 -3.64
N GLU A 234 -28.28 28.26 -4.23
CA GLU A 234 -27.51 27.32 -5.04
C GLU A 234 -26.83 28.02 -6.23
N LEU A 235 -27.58 28.88 -6.93
CA LEU A 235 -27.04 29.69 -8.02
C LEU A 235 -25.95 30.67 -7.55
N ASP A 236 -26.12 31.32 -6.40
CA ASP A 236 -25.11 32.22 -5.80
C ASP A 236 -23.82 31.45 -5.48
N ARG A 237 -23.93 30.23 -4.94
CA ARG A 237 -22.77 29.36 -4.66
C ARG A 237 -21.99 29.04 -5.93
N ARG A 238 -22.69 28.63 -7.00
CA ARG A 238 -22.08 28.29 -8.30
C ARG A 238 -21.44 29.50 -8.98
N LEU A 239 -22.11 30.66 -8.94
CA LEU A 239 -21.55 31.93 -9.42
C LEU A 239 -20.31 32.36 -8.64
N GLY A 240 -20.30 32.12 -7.32
CA GLY A 240 -19.16 32.35 -6.45
C GLY A 240 -17.99 31.41 -6.76
N PHE A 241 -18.25 30.12 -6.95
CA PHE A 241 -17.24 29.11 -7.25
C PHE A 241 -16.48 29.42 -8.55
N VAL A 242 -17.20 29.67 -9.66
CA VAL A 242 -16.59 29.98 -10.96
C VAL A 242 -15.77 31.27 -10.93
N ARG A 243 -16.11 32.21 -10.05
CA ARG A 243 -15.36 33.48 -9.89
C ARG A 243 -14.22 33.40 -8.88
N GLY A 244 -14.36 32.60 -7.83
CA GLY A 244 -13.44 32.60 -6.68
C GLY A 244 -12.35 31.54 -6.79
N ASP A 245 -12.63 30.40 -7.43
CA ASP A 245 -11.66 29.31 -7.52
C ASP A 245 -10.73 29.46 -8.73
N ALA A 246 -9.42 29.49 -8.48
CA ALA A 246 -8.39 29.62 -9.50
C ALA A 246 -8.33 28.39 -10.42
N LEU A 247 -8.68 27.20 -9.92
CA LEU A 247 -8.75 25.99 -10.74
C LEU A 247 -9.95 26.05 -11.69
N ALA A 248 -11.12 26.46 -11.17
CA ALA A 248 -12.31 26.66 -11.98
C ALA A 248 -12.06 27.69 -13.08
N GLN A 249 -11.44 28.84 -12.78
CA GLN A 249 -11.16 29.87 -13.77
C GLN A 249 -10.28 29.41 -14.95
N ARG A 250 -9.41 28.43 -14.74
CA ARG A 250 -8.50 27.88 -15.76
C ARG A 250 -9.08 26.68 -16.51
N ALA A 251 -10.18 26.10 -16.01
CA ALA A 251 -10.78 24.92 -16.61
C ALA A 251 -11.60 25.31 -17.85
N ALA A 252 -11.43 24.57 -18.95
CA ALA A 252 -12.22 24.77 -20.17
C ALA A 252 -13.73 24.66 -19.93
N ALA A 253 -14.15 23.74 -19.04
CA ALA A 253 -15.55 23.60 -18.65
C ALA A 253 -16.14 24.87 -18.02
N ALA A 254 -15.31 25.71 -17.38
CA ALA A 254 -15.79 26.96 -16.81
C ALA A 254 -16.06 28.01 -17.88
N ASP A 255 -15.32 27.99 -18.99
CA ASP A 255 -15.55 28.92 -20.10
C ASP A 255 -16.86 28.59 -20.82
N ASP A 256 -17.22 27.32 -20.93
CA ASP A 256 -18.50 26.88 -21.49
C ASP A 256 -19.70 27.23 -20.58
N VAL A 257 -19.55 27.07 -19.27
CA VAL A 257 -20.64 27.28 -18.30
C VAL A 257 -20.83 28.76 -17.93
N ARG A 258 -19.78 29.58 -17.98
CA ARG A 258 -19.81 31.01 -17.64
C ARG A 258 -20.89 31.82 -18.38
N PRO A 259 -21.09 31.69 -19.71
CA PRO A 259 -22.16 32.42 -20.39
C PRO A 259 -23.55 31.98 -19.93
N GLU A 260 -23.77 30.69 -19.68
CA GLU A 260 -25.06 30.18 -19.19
C GLU A 260 -25.35 30.66 -17.77
N LEU A 261 -24.37 30.64 -16.87
CA LEU A 261 -24.50 31.23 -15.54
C LEU A 261 -24.75 32.74 -15.58
N ALA A 262 -24.14 33.46 -16.52
CA ALA A 262 -24.38 34.89 -16.70
C ALA A 262 -25.82 35.18 -17.16
N ARG A 263 -26.35 34.38 -18.10
CA ARG A 263 -27.75 34.44 -18.54
C ARG A 263 -28.72 34.12 -17.40
N LEU A 264 -28.45 33.06 -16.66
CA LEU A 264 -29.27 32.63 -15.53
C LEU A 264 -29.29 33.68 -14.42
N ARG A 265 -28.14 34.28 -14.12
CA ARG A 265 -28.02 35.42 -13.21
C ARG A 265 -28.86 36.60 -13.66
N ALA A 266 -28.73 37.03 -14.92
CA ALA A 266 -29.48 38.16 -15.46
C ALA A 266 -31.00 37.91 -15.35
N ARG A 267 -31.44 36.72 -15.72
CA ARG A 267 -32.86 36.32 -15.63
C ARG A 267 -33.37 36.26 -14.18
N ALA A 268 -32.59 35.69 -13.27
CA ALA A 268 -32.93 35.65 -11.84
C ALA A 268 -33.04 37.06 -11.25
N CYS A 269 -32.14 37.97 -11.61
CA CYS A 269 -32.19 39.38 -11.17
C CYS A 269 -33.46 40.09 -11.69
N LEU A 270 -33.84 39.89 -12.95
CA LEU A 270 -35.07 40.46 -13.51
C LEU A 270 -36.31 39.91 -12.81
N LYS A 271 -36.38 38.60 -12.60
CA LYS A 271 -37.51 37.96 -11.90
C LYS A 271 -37.63 38.44 -10.45
N ALA A 272 -36.51 38.60 -9.75
CA ALA A 272 -36.47 39.18 -8.41
C ALA A 272 -36.93 40.65 -8.41
N ARG A 273 -36.50 41.45 -9.39
CA ARG A 273 -36.95 42.84 -9.57
C ARG A 273 -38.46 42.90 -9.76
N ASP A 274 -38.99 42.13 -10.70
CA ASP A 274 -40.41 42.19 -11.06
C ASP A 274 -41.29 41.76 -9.89
N PHE A 275 -40.89 40.73 -9.14
CA PHE A 275 -41.56 40.33 -7.91
C PHE A 275 -41.56 41.45 -6.86
N LEU A 276 -40.40 42.05 -6.58
CA LEU A 276 -40.29 43.13 -5.60
C LEU A 276 -41.11 44.34 -6.04
N MET A 277 -40.99 44.77 -7.29
CA MET A 277 -41.77 45.88 -7.87
C MET A 277 -43.28 45.61 -7.78
N GLN A 278 -43.74 44.40 -8.11
CA GLN A 278 -45.15 44.03 -7.98
C GLN A 278 -45.65 44.16 -6.53
N LYS A 279 -44.85 43.73 -5.55
CA LYS A 279 -45.20 43.90 -4.12
C LYS A 279 -45.18 45.37 -3.71
N LEU A 280 -44.22 46.17 -4.19
CA LEU A 280 -44.18 47.61 -3.95
C LEU A 280 -45.42 48.32 -4.53
N TYR A 281 -45.82 47.99 -5.75
CA TYR A 281 -47.04 48.56 -6.34
C TYR A 281 -48.30 48.15 -5.58
N SER A 282 -48.35 46.95 -5.01
CA SER A 282 -49.49 46.54 -4.19
C SER A 282 -49.66 47.38 -2.92
N LEU A 283 -48.58 47.97 -2.38
CA LEU A 283 -48.64 48.90 -1.25
C LEU A 283 -49.35 50.22 -1.60
N ARG A 284 -49.45 50.57 -2.90
CA ARG A 284 -50.16 51.77 -3.35
C ARG A 284 -51.69 51.61 -3.34
N LYS A 285 -52.19 50.38 -3.21
CA LYS A 285 -53.65 50.12 -3.25
C LYS A 285 -54.32 50.58 -1.94
N PRO A 286 -55.45 51.30 -2.01
CA PRO A 286 -56.17 51.75 -0.82
C PRO A 286 -56.67 50.55 0.00
N LYS A 287 -56.75 50.71 1.33
CA LYS A 287 -57.14 49.67 2.31
C LYS A 287 -56.16 48.49 2.47
N THR A 288 -54.93 48.60 1.94
CA THR A 288 -53.90 47.59 2.16
C THR A 288 -53.33 47.70 3.58
N ASN A 289 -53.28 46.58 4.31
CA ASN A 289 -52.57 46.53 5.59
C ASN A 289 -51.05 46.49 5.32
N ILE A 290 -50.44 47.67 5.32
CA ILE A 290 -49.01 47.87 5.02
C ILE A 290 -48.12 47.08 5.99
N GLN A 291 -48.48 47.05 7.28
CA GLN A 291 -47.74 46.33 8.32
C GLN A 291 -47.67 44.83 8.01
N ILE A 292 -48.82 44.23 7.69
CA ILE A 292 -48.91 42.79 7.37
C ILE A 292 -48.13 42.46 6.09
N LEU A 293 -48.18 43.30 5.06
CA LEU A 293 -47.45 43.04 3.82
C LEU A 293 -45.92 43.18 3.99
N GLN A 294 -45.48 44.17 4.77
CA GLN A 294 -44.06 44.34 5.09
C GLN A 294 -43.54 43.14 5.90
N GLN A 295 -44.27 42.74 6.94
CA GLN A 295 -43.82 41.72 7.88
C GLN A 295 -43.94 40.30 7.35
N ASN A 296 -45.05 39.95 6.70
CA ASN A 296 -45.33 38.57 6.29
C ASN A 296 -44.91 38.26 4.85
N VAL A 297 -44.64 39.26 4.02
CA VAL A 297 -44.22 39.05 2.63
C VAL A 297 -42.81 39.59 2.41
N LEU A 298 -42.57 40.89 2.55
CA LEU A 298 -41.27 41.47 2.18
C LEU A 298 -40.10 40.95 3.03
N LEU A 299 -40.29 40.77 4.34
CA LEU A 299 -39.24 40.23 5.21
C LEU A 299 -38.87 38.77 4.90
N ARG A 300 -39.84 37.93 4.50
CA ARG A 300 -39.58 36.53 4.11
C ARG A 300 -38.65 36.46 2.90
N PHE A 301 -38.79 37.40 1.96
CA PHE A 301 -37.97 37.48 0.75
C PHE A 301 -36.75 38.40 0.87
N LYS A 302 -36.25 38.67 2.10
CA LYS A 302 -35.06 39.52 2.33
C LYS A 302 -33.83 39.09 1.52
N TYR A 303 -33.70 37.79 1.24
CA TYR A 303 -32.55 37.24 0.51
C TYR A 303 -32.50 37.75 -0.94
N LEU A 304 -33.64 38.08 -1.57
CA LEU A 304 -33.66 38.69 -2.90
C LEU A 304 -32.88 40.01 -2.93
N VAL A 305 -32.99 40.82 -1.88
CA VAL A 305 -32.27 42.09 -1.76
C VAL A 305 -30.76 41.85 -1.60
N THR A 306 -30.37 40.84 -0.82
CA THR A 306 -28.96 40.44 -0.67
C THR A 306 -28.38 39.93 -1.99
N PHE A 307 -29.14 39.11 -2.72
CA PHE A 307 -28.74 38.59 -4.02
C PHE A 307 -28.58 39.71 -5.06
N LEU A 308 -29.56 40.61 -5.15
CA LEU A 308 -29.48 41.78 -6.02
C LEU A 308 -28.31 42.69 -5.65
N ARG A 309 -28.00 42.87 -4.36
CA ARG A 309 -26.83 43.66 -3.94
C ARG A 309 -25.52 43.10 -4.48
N ARG A 310 -25.36 41.76 -4.49
CA ARG A 310 -24.13 41.10 -4.96
C ARG A 310 -24.02 41.06 -6.47
N HIS A 311 -25.14 40.85 -7.17
CA HIS A 311 -25.11 40.59 -8.61
C HIS A 311 -25.61 41.73 -9.48
N ALA A 312 -26.52 42.57 -9.00
CA ALA A 312 -27.13 43.65 -9.79
C ALA A 312 -27.41 44.89 -8.92
N PRO A 313 -26.38 45.64 -8.50
CA PRO A 313 -26.54 46.80 -7.62
C PRO A 313 -27.39 47.91 -8.27
N GLU A 314 -27.36 48.03 -9.59
CA GLU A 314 -28.16 48.99 -10.37
C GLU A 314 -29.67 48.69 -10.24
N VAL A 315 -30.04 47.41 -10.42
CA VAL A 315 -31.43 46.95 -10.24
C VAL A 315 -31.91 47.16 -8.81
N LEU A 316 -31.03 46.94 -7.83
CA LEU A 316 -31.34 47.24 -6.43
C LEU A 316 -31.58 48.73 -6.19
N ALA A 317 -30.81 49.62 -6.82
CA ALA A 317 -30.99 51.06 -6.70
C ALA A 317 -32.37 51.50 -7.23
N GLU A 318 -32.81 50.94 -8.37
CA GLU A 318 -34.14 51.15 -8.92
C GLU A 318 -35.25 50.70 -7.95
N VAL A 319 -35.16 49.47 -7.42
CA VAL A 319 -36.14 48.94 -6.47
C VAL A 319 -36.19 49.79 -5.19
N ARG A 320 -35.04 50.26 -4.70
CA ARG A 320 -34.96 51.15 -3.54
C ARG A 320 -35.62 52.50 -3.81
N ALA A 321 -35.37 53.11 -4.97
CA ALA A 321 -36.01 54.37 -5.35
C ALA A 321 -37.54 54.22 -5.41
N CYS A 322 -38.03 53.15 -6.03
CA CYS A 322 -39.47 52.85 -6.09
C CYS A 322 -40.08 52.63 -4.70
N TYR A 323 -39.37 51.94 -3.79
CA TYR A 323 -39.82 51.77 -2.41
C TYR A 323 -39.92 53.10 -1.66
N VAL A 324 -38.87 53.94 -1.75
CA VAL A 324 -38.84 55.26 -1.10
C VAL A 324 -39.99 56.13 -1.62
N GLU A 325 -40.16 56.23 -2.94
CA GLU A 325 -41.25 57.00 -3.54
C GLU A 325 -42.63 56.51 -3.06
N THR A 326 -42.83 55.20 -3.07
CA THR A 326 -44.10 54.58 -2.66
C THR A 326 -44.39 54.82 -1.18
N MET A 327 -43.41 54.60 -0.31
CA MET A 327 -43.57 54.81 1.13
C MET A 327 -43.74 56.29 1.48
N SER A 328 -42.99 57.19 0.86
CA SER A 328 -43.16 58.63 1.03
C SER A 328 -44.58 59.08 0.67
N ARG A 329 -45.15 58.57 -0.42
CA ARG A 329 -46.54 58.86 -0.82
C ARG A 329 -47.55 58.31 0.18
N VAL A 330 -47.39 57.06 0.61
CA VAL A 330 -48.29 56.40 1.56
C VAL A 330 -48.27 57.10 2.93
N LEU A 331 -47.09 57.42 3.45
CA LEU A 331 -46.94 58.14 4.72
C LEU A 331 -47.52 59.55 4.64
N LYS A 332 -47.29 60.27 3.52
CA LYS A 332 -47.89 61.58 3.31
C LYS A 332 -49.43 61.51 3.33
N GLN A 333 -50.03 60.54 2.67
CA GLN A 333 -51.49 60.35 2.68
C GLN A 333 -52.01 60.00 4.08
N ALA A 334 -51.33 59.13 4.82
CA ALA A 334 -51.70 58.76 6.18
C ALA A 334 -51.64 59.97 7.13
N LEU A 335 -50.56 60.76 7.06
CA LEU A 335 -50.40 61.98 7.85
C LEU A 335 -51.44 63.05 7.48
N GLN A 336 -51.69 63.27 6.19
CA GLN A 336 -52.74 64.19 5.74
C GLN A 336 -54.13 63.76 6.23
N GLY A 337 -54.42 62.46 6.21
CA GLY A 337 -55.65 61.90 6.77
C GLY A 337 -55.75 62.19 8.28
N TYR A 338 -54.69 61.91 9.03
CA TYR A 338 -54.63 62.17 10.47
C TYR A 338 -54.82 63.66 10.81
N VAL A 339 -54.13 64.55 10.09
CA VAL A 339 -54.30 66.01 10.26
C VAL A 339 -55.74 66.43 9.97
N SER A 340 -56.34 65.92 8.88
CA SER A 340 -57.73 66.23 8.53
C SER A 340 -58.72 65.77 9.61
N SER A 341 -58.52 64.59 10.18
CA SER A 341 -59.32 64.08 11.29
C SER A 341 -59.16 64.91 12.57
N LEU A 342 -57.94 65.34 12.90
CA LEU A 342 -57.70 66.23 14.04
C LEU A 342 -58.35 67.60 13.85
N THR A 343 -58.28 68.18 12.64
CA THR A 343 -58.93 69.47 12.36
C THR A 343 -60.45 69.38 12.45
N HIS A 344 -61.04 68.24 12.05
CA HIS A 344 -62.48 68.00 12.20
C HIS A 344 -62.87 67.92 13.68
N LEU A 345 -62.13 67.15 14.49
CA LEU A 345 -62.37 67.08 15.94
C LEU A 345 -62.22 68.44 16.62
N GLN A 346 -61.27 69.27 16.18
CA GLN A 346 -61.10 70.62 16.71
C GLN A 346 -62.29 71.53 16.36
N GLN A 347 -62.88 71.38 15.16
CA GLN A 347 -64.08 72.10 14.77
C GLN A 347 -65.32 71.64 15.57
N ASP A 348 -65.45 70.34 15.83
CA ASP A 348 -66.53 69.78 16.65
C ASP A 348 -66.46 70.19 18.14
N ILE A 349 -65.27 70.57 18.62
CA ILE A 349 -65.06 71.07 20.00
C ILE A 349 -65.31 72.59 20.10
N ALA A 350 -65.20 73.32 18.98
CA ALA A 350 -65.28 74.78 18.94
C ALA A 350 -66.66 75.33 18.52
N GLY A 351 -67.58 74.47 18.07
CA GLY A 351 -69.00 74.76 17.85
C GLY A 351 -69.87 74.15 18.94
#